data_AF-A0AA88KX40-F1
#
_entry.id   AF-A0AA88KX40-F1
#
_cell.length_a   1.000
_cell.length_b   1.000
_cell.length_c   1.000
_cell.angle_alpha   90.00
_cell.angle_beta   90.00
_cell.angle_gamma   90.00
#
_symmetry.space_group_name_H-M   'P 1'
#
loop_
_entity.id
_entity.type
_entity.pdbx_description
1 polymer ?
#
loop_
_entity_poly.entity_id
_entity_poly.type
_entity_poly.pdbx_seq_one_letter_code
_entity_poly.pdbx_strand_id
1 'polypeptide(L)'
;MSDFSSLRRKGYAVALLYFLLYTFIYRWFKSCQYFGQVRDLKKNDTFDIIIFTQQWPASSCVLWEDMNQHNLCVSTDLFHYWTIHGIWPARSTSNGPQFCNNSAKFDTKDVDSIKISLDNEWPNIRENFTEDSLWEHEWNKHGTCLISHPTLGGENNYFSAGLNLASQYNITTFLAKNGILPSLSVSYNASQIWNAIHDSLEVHPRLDCIYDKVFKEHLLWQVKLCFSKDLKVIDCPSSPENYHFGSCPITKPIYFPTRDIINLKKIVRHRLTLNFLQASLDLLNSMSLI
;
A
#
# COMPACT_ATOMS: atom_id res chain seq x y z
N MET A 1 -8.99 -64.05 -55.45
CA MET A 1 -9.41 -63.99 -54.02
C MET A 1 -8.14 -64.25 -53.23
N SER A 2 -7.54 -63.38 -52.43
CA SER A 2 -8.06 -62.41 -51.48
C SER A 2 -6.87 -61.54 -51.04
N ASP A 3 -6.69 -60.32 -51.56
CA ASP A 3 -5.70 -59.40 -50.94
C ASP A 3 -5.87 -57.91 -51.30
N PHE A 4 -6.44 -57.60 -52.47
CA PHE A 4 -6.60 -56.20 -52.90
C PHE A 4 -7.53 -55.36 -52.02
N SER A 5 -8.53 -55.97 -51.35
CA SER A 5 -9.46 -55.26 -50.47
C SER A 5 -8.87 -54.95 -49.09
N SER A 6 -7.93 -55.76 -48.62
CA SER A 6 -7.20 -55.58 -47.34
C SER A 6 -6.18 -54.45 -47.44
N LEU A 7 -5.38 -54.45 -48.50
CA LEU A 7 -4.41 -53.38 -48.81
C LEU A 7 -5.10 -52.03 -49.02
N ARG A 8 -6.26 -52.00 -49.69
CA ARG A 8 -7.03 -50.76 -49.87
C ARG A 8 -7.56 -50.22 -48.54
N ARG A 9 -8.12 -51.07 -47.66
CA ARG A 9 -8.58 -50.65 -46.32
C ARG A 9 -7.45 -50.16 -45.42
N LYS A 10 -6.28 -50.82 -45.46
CA LYS A 10 -5.08 -50.36 -44.74
C LYS A 10 -4.58 -49.01 -45.26
N GLY A 11 -4.57 -48.81 -46.59
CA GLY A 11 -4.23 -47.53 -47.20
C GLY A 11 -5.16 -46.39 -46.79
N TYR A 12 -6.48 -46.64 -46.77
CA TYR A 12 -7.45 -45.66 -46.28
C TYR A 12 -7.31 -45.36 -44.79
N ALA A 13 -7.04 -46.37 -43.95
CA ALA A 13 -6.83 -46.17 -42.52
C ALA A 13 -5.57 -45.33 -42.23
N VAL A 14 -4.48 -45.58 -42.97
CA VAL A 14 -3.24 -44.80 -42.87
C VAL A 14 -3.46 -43.37 -43.34
N ALA A 15 -4.14 -43.16 -44.47
CA ALA A 15 -4.47 -41.82 -44.98
C ALA A 15 -5.37 -41.02 -44.00
N LEU A 16 -6.34 -41.69 -43.36
CA LEU A 16 -7.21 -41.07 -42.36
C LEU A 16 -6.42 -40.66 -41.11
N LEU A 17 -5.48 -41.50 -40.66
CA LEU A 17 -4.60 -41.18 -39.53
C LEU A 17 -3.71 -39.97 -39.83
N TYR A 18 -3.10 -39.90 -41.02
CA TYR A 18 -2.31 -38.72 -41.43
C TYR A 18 -3.17 -37.46 -41.50
N PHE A 19 -4.40 -37.55 -42.01
CA PHE A 19 -5.32 -36.41 -42.06
C PHE A 19 -5.75 -35.94 -40.66
N LEU A 20 -6.03 -36.87 -39.74
CA LEU A 20 -6.36 -36.55 -38.35
C LEU A 20 -5.17 -35.95 -37.61
N LEU A 21 -3.95 -36.46 -37.81
CA LEU A 21 -2.74 -35.89 -37.21
C LEU A 21 -2.44 -34.50 -37.76
N TYR A 22 -2.57 -34.31 -39.08
CA TYR A 22 -2.37 -33.01 -39.73
C TYR A 22 -3.39 -31.98 -39.24
N THR A 23 -4.68 -32.34 -39.16
CA THR A 23 -5.72 -31.44 -38.64
C THR A 23 -5.55 -31.16 -37.14
N PHE A 24 -5.08 -32.12 -36.35
CA PHE A 24 -4.75 -31.90 -34.94
C PHE A 24 -3.57 -30.94 -34.78
N ILE A 25 -2.46 -31.16 -35.50
CA ILE A 25 -1.28 -30.28 -35.48
C ILE A 25 -1.65 -28.89 -36.01
N TYR A 26 -2.43 -28.79 -37.08
CA TYR A 26 -2.86 -27.50 -37.64
C TYR A 26 -3.78 -26.74 -36.68
N ARG A 27 -4.73 -27.43 -36.02
CA ARG A 27 -5.58 -26.83 -34.98
C ARG A 27 -4.76 -26.43 -33.76
N TRP A 28 -3.76 -27.22 -33.37
CA TRP A 28 -2.85 -26.91 -32.28
C TRP A 28 -1.97 -25.68 -32.60
N PHE A 29 -1.40 -25.60 -33.81
CA PHE A 29 -0.66 -24.43 -34.29
C PHE A 29 -1.53 -23.17 -34.38
N LYS A 30 -2.77 -23.29 -34.90
CA LYS A 30 -3.76 -22.19 -34.90
C LYS A 30 -4.11 -21.76 -33.48
N SER A 31 -4.27 -22.71 -32.54
CA SER A 31 -4.53 -22.42 -31.14
C SER A 31 -3.33 -21.73 -30.46
N CYS A 32 -2.09 -22.15 -30.76
CA CYS A 32 -0.87 -21.49 -30.30
C CYS A 32 -0.69 -20.09 -30.90
N GLN A 33 -1.01 -19.87 -32.18
CA GLN A 33 -1.03 -18.51 -32.76
C GLN A 33 -2.12 -17.64 -32.14
N TYR A 34 -3.29 -18.20 -31.85
CA TYR A 34 -4.36 -17.49 -31.15
C TYR A 34 -3.95 -17.16 -29.70
N PHE A 35 -3.28 -18.08 -29.00
CA PHE A 35 -2.73 -17.86 -27.65
C PHE A 35 -1.55 -16.88 -27.62
N GLY A 36 -0.71 -16.86 -28.65
CA GLY A 36 0.36 -15.85 -28.81
C GLY A 36 -0.18 -14.44 -29.13
N GLN A 37 -1.45 -14.34 -29.53
CA GLN A 37 -2.19 -13.08 -29.69
C GLN A 37 -3.05 -12.70 -28.47
N VAL A 38 -3.08 -13.54 -27.41
CA VAL A 38 -3.74 -13.18 -26.16
C VAL A 38 -2.82 -12.25 -25.37
N ARG A 39 -3.06 -10.96 -25.60
CA ARG A 39 -2.81 -9.82 -24.70
C ARG A 39 -1.38 -9.27 -24.63
N ASP A 40 -1.02 -8.51 -25.66
CA ASP A 40 -0.53 -7.16 -25.37
C ASP A 40 -1.75 -6.32 -24.94
N LEU A 41 -2.26 -6.59 -23.73
CA LEU A 41 -3.12 -5.61 -23.08
C LEU A 41 -2.20 -4.44 -22.83
N LYS A 42 -2.28 -3.42 -23.69
CA LYS A 42 -1.70 -2.09 -23.45
C LYS A 42 -1.90 -1.80 -21.97
N LYS A 43 -0.83 -1.94 -21.19
CA LYS A 43 -0.91 -1.69 -19.76
C LYS A 43 -1.33 -0.24 -19.66
N ASN A 44 -2.47 0.00 -19.04
CA ASN A 44 -3.06 1.33 -19.06
C ASN A 44 -2.35 2.19 -18.02
N ASP A 45 -1.14 2.63 -18.39
CA ASP A 45 -0.18 3.38 -17.57
C ASP A 45 -0.57 4.86 -17.42
N THR A 46 -1.81 5.21 -17.77
CA THR A 46 -2.33 6.56 -17.63
C THR A 46 -2.73 6.85 -16.18
N PHE A 47 -2.32 8.02 -15.69
CA PHE A 47 -2.76 8.61 -14.44
C PHE A 47 -3.19 10.06 -14.68
N ASP A 48 -3.96 10.61 -13.76
CA ASP A 48 -4.54 11.95 -13.84
C ASP A 48 -3.87 12.91 -12.84
N ILE A 49 -3.54 12.38 -11.66
CA ILE A 49 -2.98 13.11 -10.52
C ILE A 49 -1.84 12.31 -9.90
N ILE A 50 -1.07 12.98 -9.05
CA ILE A 50 -0.04 12.38 -8.21
C ILE A 50 -0.49 12.50 -6.75
N ILE A 51 -0.42 11.43 -5.98
CA ILE A 51 -0.76 11.42 -4.56
C ILE A 51 0.54 11.27 -3.76
N PHE A 52 0.86 12.27 -2.95
CA PHE A 52 1.92 12.18 -1.96
C PHE A 52 1.32 11.73 -0.63
N THR A 53 1.77 10.58 -0.14
CA THR A 53 1.26 9.95 1.08
C THR A 53 2.32 10.03 2.16
N GLN A 54 1.97 10.69 3.27
CA GLN A 54 2.70 10.60 4.53
C GLN A 54 1.94 9.69 5.50
N GLN A 55 2.68 8.97 6.32
CA GLN A 55 2.15 8.05 7.34
C GLN A 55 2.62 8.44 8.73
N TRP A 56 1.78 8.17 9.72
CA TRP A 56 2.12 8.33 11.12
C TRP A 56 2.72 7.02 11.67
N PRO A 57 4.01 6.99 12.06
CA PRO A 57 4.69 5.75 12.38
C PRO A 57 4.05 4.96 13.53
N ALA A 58 3.46 5.63 14.54
CA ALA A 58 2.81 4.92 15.65
C ALA A 58 1.60 4.11 15.18
N SER A 59 0.74 4.71 14.36
CA SER A 59 -0.44 4.03 13.80
C SER A 59 -0.03 2.96 12.79
N SER A 60 0.94 3.24 11.92
CA SER A 60 1.46 2.23 10.99
C SER A 60 2.07 1.03 11.72
N CYS A 61 2.73 1.28 12.85
CA CYS A 61 3.27 0.21 13.69
C CYS A 61 2.18 -0.62 14.36
N VAL A 62 1.15 0.03 14.92
CA VAL A 62 -0.02 -0.67 15.46
C VAL A 62 -0.64 -1.58 14.40
N LEU A 63 -0.83 -1.07 13.18
CA LEU A 63 -1.36 -1.87 12.08
C LEU A 63 -0.44 -3.07 11.77
N TRP A 64 0.88 -2.86 11.73
CA TRP A 64 1.87 -3.90 11.42
C TRP A 64 1.95 -4.99 12.48
N GLU A 65 2.08 -4.64 13.77
CA GLU A 65 2.12 -5.60 14.88
C GLU A 65 0.79 -6.36 15.04
N ASP A 66 -0.34 -5.75 14.62
CA ASP A 66 -1.66 -6.41 14.67
C ASP A 66 -1.87 -7.44 13.53
N MET A 67 -1.07 -7.39 12.45
CA MET A 67 -1.16 -8.37 11.36
C MET A 67 -0.59 -9.74 11.73
N ASN A 68 0.46 -9.77 12.54
CA ASN A 68 1.12 -11.01 12.95
C ASN A 68 1.84 -10.80 14.29
N GLN A 69 1.73 -11.75 15.21
CA GLN A 69 2.36 -11.68 16.53
C GLN A 69 3.90 -11.58 16.51
N HIS A 70 4.54 -11.94 15.39
CA HIS A 70 5.99 -11.86 15.20
C HIS A 70 6.43 -10.57 14.50
N ASN A 71 5.47 -9.75 14.06
CA ASN A 71 5.78 -8.45 13.49
C ASN A 71 6.21 -7.49 14.59
N LEU A 72 7.35 -6.86 14.36
CA LEU A 72 7.90 -5.82 15.22
C LEU A 72 8.24 -4.59 14.39
N CYS A 73 8.22 -3.44 15.04
CA CYS A 73 8.64 -2.18 14.45
C CYS A 73 9.97 -1.74 15.02
N VAL A 74 10.70 -0.97 14.22
CA VAL A 74 11.99 -0.39 14.63
C VAL A 74 11.85 0.46 15.90
N SER A 75 12.84 0.36 16.80
CA SER A 75 12.82 1.03 18.10
C SER A 75 13.42 2.45 18.08
N THR A 76 13.10 3.24 17.06
CA THR A 76 13.73 4.54 16.75
C THR A 76 12.91 5.75 17.22
N ASP A 77 13.47 6.96 17.16
CA ASP A 77 12.79 8.24 17.45
C ASP A 77 11.80 8.69 16.34
N LEU A 78 11.57 7.85 15.33
CA LEU A 78 10.67 8.09 14.19
C LEU A 78 9.22 8.44 14.57
N PHE A 79 8.81 8.30 15.83
CA PHE A 79 7.42 8.45 16.25
C PHE A 79 7.01 9.87 16.66
N HIS A 80 7.85 10.87 16.35
CA HIS A 80 7.59 12.28 16.65
C HIS A 80 7.21 13.11 15.41
N TYR A 81 7.34 12.55 14.21
CA TYR A 81 7.04 13.23 12.96
C TYR A 81 6.43 12.27 11.94
N TRP A 82 5.82 12.85 10.91
CA TRP A 82 5.24 12.11 9.79
C TRP A 82 6.36 11.67 8.85
N THR A 83 6.33 10.41 8.41
CA THR A 83 7.28 9.89 7.44
C THR A 83 6.63 9.69 6.09
N ILE A 84 7.42 9.68 5.03
CA ILE A 84 6.95 9.37 3.68
C ILE A 84 6.51 7.90 3.64
N HIS A 85 5.36 7.66 3.02
CA HIS A 85 4.97 6.32 2.58
C HIS A 85 5.24 6.18 1.08
N GLY A 86 4.78 7.14 0.26
CA GLY A 86 5.18 7.18 -1.14
C GLY A 86 4.48 8.21 -2.02
N ILE A 87 4.90 8.22 -3.29
CA ILE A 87 4.37 9.07 -4.36
C ILE A 87 3.69 8.18 -5.39
N TRP A 88 2.38 8.30 -5.52
CA TRP A 88 1.59 7.35 -6.30
C TRP A 88 0.88 8.04 -7.46
N PRO A 89 1.16 7.65 -8.72
CA PRO A 89 0.30 8.04 -9.82
C PRO A 89 -1.10 7.44 -9.60
N ALA A 90 -2.13 8.26 -9.69
CA ALA A 90 -3.52 7.87 -9.43
C ALA A 90 -4.46 8.37 -10.52
N ARG A 91 -5.61 7.72 -10.67
CA ARG A 91 -6.72 8.26 -11.46
C ARG A 91 -7.64 9.05 -10.55
N SER A 92 -8.37 10.01 -11.10
CA SER A 92 -9.25 10.85 -10.28
C SER A 92 -10.38 10.05 -9.60
N THR A 93 -10.82 8.94 -10.20
CA THR A 93 -11.94 8.13 -9.69
C THR A 93 -11.55 6.71 -9.27
N SER A 94 -10.28 6.32 -9.43
CA SER A 94 -9.84 4.95 -9.13
C SER A 94 -8.35 4.87 -8.78
N ASN A 95 -7.89 3.68 -8.41
CA ASN A 95 -6.46 3.43 -8.31
C ASN A 95 -5.76 3.72 -9.65
N GLY A 96 -4.53 4.22 -9.56
CA GLY A 96 -3.68 4.44 -10.71
C GLY A 96 -2.92 3.18 -11.15
N PRO A 97 -2.06 3.34 -12.15
CA PRO A 97 -1.27 2.24 -12.69
C PRO A 97 -0.24 1.77 -11.65
N GLN A 98 0.10 0.47 -11.71
CA GLN A 98 1.07 -0.14 -10.79
C GLN A 98 1.98 -1.12 -11.53
N PHE A 99 3.22 -1.27 -11.08
CA PHE A 99 4.22 -2.20 -11.61
C PHE A 99 4.54 -1.99 -13.10
N CYS A 100 4.54 -0.75 -13.60
CA CYS A 100 4.48 -0.43 -15.03
C CYS A 100 5.67 -0.93 -15.85
N ASN A 101 6.85 -1.04 -15.24
CA ASN A 101 8.05 -1.51 -15.94
C ASN A 101 8.80 -2.53 -15.09
N ASN A 102 8.65 -3.82 -15.41
CA ASN A 102 9.35 -4.90 -14.71
C ASN A 102 10.86 -4.95 -14.98
N SER A 103 11.33 -4.28 -16.04
CA SER A 103 12.74 -4.19 -16.40
C SER A 103 13.47 -3.04 -15.70
N ALA A 104 12.74 -2.05 -15.20
CA ALA A 104 13.28 -0.97 -14.37
C ALA A 104 13.38 -1.44 -12.90
N LYS A 105 14.35 -2.31 -12.62
CA LYS A 105 14.62 -2.78 -11.27
C LYS A 105 15.30 -1.69 -10.45
N PHE A 106 14.88 -1.56 -9.19
CA PHE A 106 15.51 -0.68 -8.22
C PHE A 106 17.00 -0.99 -8.08
N ASP A 107 17.85 0.04 -8.16
CA ASP A 107 19.28 -0.01 -7.86
C ASP A 107 19.59 1.02 -6.79
N THR A 108 20.00 0.55 -5.60
CA THR A 108 20.33 1.41 -4.47
C THR A 108 21.40 2.45 -4.81
N LYS A 109 22.29 2.15 -5.77
CA LYS A 109 23.31 3.08 -6.24
C LYS A 109 22.75 4.36 -6.85
N ASP A 110 21.56 4.30 -7.44
CA ASP A 110 20.91 5.48 -8.03
C ASP A 110 20.42 6.46 -6.95
N VAL A 111 20.34 6.03 -5.69
CA VAL A 111 19.93 6.85 -4.54
C VAL A 111 21.00 7.00 -3.47
N ASP A 112 22.21 6.49 -3.68
CA ASP A 112 23.31 6.52 -2.69
C ASP A 112 23.58 7.94 -2.16
N SER A 113 23.51 8.96 -3.03
CA SER A 113 23.77 10.36 -2.66
C SER A 113 22.72 10.96 -1.71
N ILE A 114 21.52 10.37 -1.65
CA ILE A 114 20.39 10.83 -0.83
C ILE A 114 19.97 9.80 0.22
N LYS A 115 20.71 8.70 0.37
CA LYS A 115 20.35 7.58 1.25
C LYS A 115 20.09 8.04 2.69
N ILE A 116 20.96 8.88 3.26
CA ILE A 116 20.79 9.39 4.64
C ILE A 116 19.47 10.17 4.79
N SER A 117 19.08 10.96 3.78
CA SER A 117 17.81 11.66 3.81
C SER A 117 16.63 10.70 3.70
N LEU A 118 16.74 9.64 2.90
CA LEU A 118 15.73 8.59 2.81
C LEU A 118 15.60 7.79 4.10
N ASP A 119 16.70 7.47 4.78
CA ASP A 119 16.68 6.76 6.07
C ASP A 119 15.93 7.58 7.14
N ASN A 120 16.01 8.91 7.08
CA ASN A 120 15.34 9.79 8.04
C ASN A 120 13.87 10.08 7.69
N GLU A 121 13.57 10.36 6.43
CA GLU A 121 12.26 10.86 5.98
C GLU A 121 11.38 9.77 5.37
N TRP A 122 11.97 8.73 4.79
CA TRP A 122 11.27 7.59 4.18
C TRP A 122 11.70 6.22 4.78
N PRO A 123 11.78 6.09 6.12
CA PRO A 123 12.27 4.87 6.77
C PRO A 123 11.32 3.69 6.57
N ASN A 124 11.90 2.50 6.56
CA ASN A 124 11.13 1.28 6.79
C ASN A 124 10.86 1.12 8.29
N ILE A 125 9.59 1.22 8.69
CA ILE A 125 9.19 1.10 10.09
C ILE A 125 9.21 -0.34 10.61
N ARG A 126 9.41 -1.35 9.75
CA ARG A 126 9.30 -2.78 10.07
C ARG A 126 10.68 -3.35 10.37
N GLU A 127 10.87 -3.89 11.57
CA GLU A 127 12.20 -4.32 12.07
C GLU A 127 12.83 -5.45 11.25
N ASN A 128 12.02 -6.36 10.71
CA ASN A 128 12.51 -7.54 9.97
C ASN A 128 12.77 -7.27 8.47
N PHE A 129 12.82 -6.01 8.05
CA PHE A 129 12.96 -5.62 6.65
C PHE A 129 14.08 -4.59 6.50
N THR A 130 14.82 -4.65 5.39
CA THR A 130 15.83 -3.64 5.07
C THR A 130 15.15 -2.31 4.73
N GLU A 131 15.83 -1.19 4.97
CA GLU A 131 15.40 0.16 4.56
C GLU A 131 15.03 0.14 3.06
N ASP A 132 15.96 -0.35 2.26
CA ASP A 132 15.86 -0.42 0.80
C ASP A 132 14.68 -1.26 0.31
N SER A 133 14.15 -2.21 1.10
CA SER A 133 13.01 -3.03 0.67
C SER A 133 11.71 -2.23 0.53
N LEU A 134 11.55 -1.16 1.32
CA LEU A 134 10.42 -0.24 1.16
C LEU A 134 10.61 0.58 -0.12
N TRP A 135 11.81 1.11 -0.34
CA TRP A 135 12.11 1.91 -1.52
C TRP A 135 12.00 1.08 -2.81
N GLU A 136 12.51 -0.14 -2.80
CA GLU A 136 12.34 -1.11 -3.88
C GLU A 136 10.84 -1.36 -4.15
N HIS A 137 10.02 -1.53 -3.10
CA HIS A 137 8.59 -1.72 -3.26
C HIS A 137 7.93 -0.50 -3.91
N GLU A 138 8.20 0.69 -3.39
CA GLU A 138 7.60 1.95 -3.85
C GLU A 138 8.04 2.30 -5.27
N TRP A 139 9.32 2.09 -5.60
CA TRP A 139 9.82 2.24 -6.96
C TRP A 139 9.14 1.24 -7.91
N ASN A 140 9.27 -0.06 -7.63
CA ASN A 140 8.75 -1.10 -8.51
C ASN A 140 7.24 -0.92 -8.75
N LYS A 141 6.48 -0.65 -7.69
CA LYS A 141 5.02 -0.55 -7.76
C LYS A 141 4.53 0.78 -8.31
N HIS A 142 5.14 1.90 -7.93
CA HIS A 142 4.63 3.24 -8.21
C HIS A 142 5.59 4.08 -9.07
N GLY A 143 6.86 4.12 -8.73
CA GLY A 143 7.89 4.89 -9.45
C GLY A 143 8.07 4.46 -10.91
N THR A 144 8.02 3.16 -11.21
CA THR A 144 8.12 2.65 -12.60
C THR A 144 7.02 3.17 -13.53
N CYS A 145 5.90 3.63 -12.98
CA CYS A 145 4.79 4.24 -13.72
C CYS A 145 4.99 5.73 -14.03
N LEU A 146 6.06 6.32 -13.49
CA LEU A 146 6.43 7.72 -13.66
C LEU A 146 7.71 7.88 -14.49
N ILE A 147 8.23 6.82 -15.13
CA ILE A 147 9.49 6.86 -15.91
C ILE A 147 9.48 7.94 -16.98
N SER A 148 8.35 8.15 -17.67
CA SER A 148 8.22 9.17 -18.71
C SER A 148 7.86 10.56 -18.16
N HIS A 149 7.75 10.72 -16.84
CA HIS A 149 7.41 11.98 -16.21
C HIS A 149 8.62 12.92 -16.21
N PRO A 150 8.49 14.18 -16.66
CA PRO A 150 9.64 15.08 -16.83
C PRO A 150 10.41 15.36 -15.53
N THR A 151 9.71 15.35 -14.38
CA THR A 151 10.31 15.65 -13.07
C THR A 151 10.53 14.41 -12.19
N LEU A 152 9.80 13.32 -12.45
CA LEU A 152 9.78 12.13 -11.57
C LEU A 152 10.39 10.90 -12.24
N GLY A 153 10.78 11.01 -13.51
CA GLY A 153 11.35 9.90 -14.25
C GLY A 153 12.74 9.54 -13.74
N GLY A 154 12.89 8.31 -13.26
CA GLY A 154 14.14 7.77 -12.70
C GLY A 154 14.13 7.72 -11.18
N GLU A 155 14.90 6.79 -10.61
CA GLU A 155 14.91 6.50 -9.17
C GLU A 155 15.32 7.73 -8.36
N ASN A 156 16.49 8.31 -8.67
CA ASN A 156 16.97 9.50 -7.98
C ASN A 156 15.96 10.64 -7.98
N ASN A 157 15.31 10.90 -9.13
CA ASN A 157 14.33 11.97 -9.29
C ASN A 157 13.05 11.69 -8.48
N TYR A 158 12.54 10.45 -8.54
CA TYR A 158 11.36 10.02 -7.78
C TYR A 158 11.57 10.18 -6.27
N PHE A 159 12.69 9.69 -5.76
CA PHE A 159 13.02 9.76 -4.34
C PHE A 159 13.36 11.18 -3.87
N SER A 160 14.14 11.93 -4.66
CA SER A 160 14.43 13.34 -4.37
C SER A 160 13.17 14.20 -4.35
N ALA A 161 12.21 13.94 -5.24
CA ALA A 161 10.93 14.63 -5.23
C ALA A 161 10.13 14.30 -3.95
N GLY A 162 10.14 13.05 -3.49
CA GLY A 162 9.51 12.66 -2.23
C GLY A 162 10.09 13.41 -1.03
N LEU A 163 11.41 13.50 -0.95
CA LEU A 163 12.12 14.26 0.09
C LEU A 163 11.76 15.76 0.04
N ASN A 164 11.75 16.35 -1.16
CA ASN A 164 11.38 17.76 -1.32
C ASN A 164 9.92 18.02 -0.91
N LEU A 165 9.00 17.13 -1.28
CA LEU A 165 7.60 17.23 -0.88
C LEU A 165 7.43 17.07 0.64
N ALA A 166 8.15 16.17 1.30
CA ALA A 166 8.11 16.02 2.75
C ALA A 166 8.59 17.30 3.47
N SER A 167 9.68 17.89 2.97
CA SER A 167 10.20 19.15 3.50
C SER A 167 9.21 20.31 3.33
N GLN A 168 8.56 20.41 2.18
CA GLN A 168 7.61 21.49 1.88
C GLN A 168 6.26 21.32 2.57
N TYR A 169 5.76 20.09 2.69
CA TYR A 169 4.41 19.79 3.15
C TYR A 169 4.42 19.02 4.48
N ASN A 170 4.99 19.65 5.51
CA ASN A 170 5.11 19.05 6.84
C ASN A 170 3.75 18.97 7.56
N ILE A 171 3.18 17.76 7.64
CA ILE A 171 1.88 17.53 8.27
C ILE A 171 1.90 17.84 9.77
N THR A 172 3.01 17.57 10.48
CA THR A 172 3.14 17.93 11.90
C THR A 172 2.92 19.43 12.08
N THR A 173 3.52 20.26 11.24
CA THR A 173 3.38 21.72 11.30
C THR A 173 1.94 22.17 11.04
N PHE A 174 1.27 21.64 10.02
CA PHE A 174 -0.11 22.02 9.70
C PHE A 174 -1.10 21.65 10.81
N LEU A 175 -0.95 20.46 11.39
CA LEU A 175 -1.77 20.00 12.51
C LEU A 175 -1.48 20.81 13.78
N ALA A 176 -0.21 21.01 14.13
CA ALA A 176 0.20 21.71 15.35
C ALA A 176 -0.23 23.18 15.36
N LYS A 177 -0.24 23.86 14.20
CA LYS A 177 -0.75 25.24 14.06
C LYS A 177 -2.20 25.39 14.54
N ASN A 178 -2.97 24.31 14.46
CA ASN A 178 -4.38 24.23 14.88
C ASN A 178 -4.56 23.48 16.22
N GLY A 179 -3.48 23.30 16.99
CA GLY A 179 -3.52 22.63 18.30
C GLY A 179 -3.75 21.11 18.23
N ILE A 180 -3.60 20.50 17.06
CA ILE A 180 -3.73 19.05 16.88
C ILE A 180 -2.36 18.42 17.10
N LEU A 181 -2.15 17.86 18.30
CA LEU A 181 -0.90 17.24 18.73
C LEU A 181 -1.09 15.75 19.04
N PRO A 182 -0.03 14.93 18.96
CA PRO A 182 -0.09 13.53 19.36
C PRO A 182 -0.50 13.40 20.83
N SER A 183 -1.48 12.54 21.12
CA SER A 183 -2.00 12.28 22.45
C SER A 183 -2.63 10.89 22.53
N LEU A 184 -2.53 10.28 23.71
CA LEU A 184 -3.22 9.02 24.04
C LEU A 184 -4.64 9.25 24.58
N SER A 185 -4.98 10.46 24.99
CA SER A 185 -6.24 10.75 25.70
C SER A 185 -7.09 11.81 25.02
N VAL A 186 -6.49 12.61 24.12
CA VAL A 186 -7.20 13.61 23.33
C VAL A 186 -7.53 13.02 21.96
N SER A 187 -8.78 13.18 21.56
CA SER A 187 -9.26 12.80 20.23
C SER A 187 -9.76 14.04 19.47
N TYR A 188 -9.84 13.89 18.16
CA TYR A 188 -10.26 14.92 17.22
C TYR A 188 -11.33 14.36 16.30
N ASN A 189 -12.15 15.23 15.74
CA ASN A 189 -13.07 14.88 14.66
C ASN A 189 -12.37 14.97 13.31
N ALA A 190 -12.83 14.19 12.32
CA ALA A 190 -12.25 14.18 10.98
C ALA A 190 -12.22 15.58 10.34
N SER A 191 -13.28 16.39 10.54
CA SER A 191 -13.34 17.75 10.05
C SER A 191 -12.29 18.69 10.66
N GLN A 192 -11.93 18.49 11.93
CA GLN A 192 -10.89 19.31 12.58
C GLN A 192 -9.52 19.05 11.96
N ILE A 193 -9.17 17.76 11.77
CA ILE A 193 -7.90 17.36 11.14
C ILE A 193 -7.86 17.83 9.68
N TRP A 194 -8.97 17.67 8.96
CA TRP A 194 -9.08 18.04 7.55
C TRP A 194 -8.98 19.56 7.33
N ASN A 195 -9.68 20.35 8.15
CA ASN A 195 -9.61 21.82 8.11
C ASN A 195 -8.22 22.33 8.52
N ALA A 196 -7.55 21.70 9.49
CA ALA A 196 -6.22 22.15 9.90
C ALA A 196 -5.18 22.16 8.76
N ILE A 197 -5.32 21.21 7.83
CA ILE A 197 -4.48 21.15 6.63
C ILE A 197 -4.97 22.15 5.58
N HIS A 198 -6.28 22.27 5.39
CA HIS A 198 -6.87 23.27 4.49
C HIS A 198 -6.46 24.71 4.86
N ASP A 199 -6.47 25.07 6.14
CA ASP A 199 -6.09 26.40 6.63
C ASP A 199 -4.62 26.77 6.35
N SER A 200 -3.80 25.79 5.95
CA SER A 200 -2.40 26.00 5.59
C SER A 200 -2.14 25.92 4.08
N LEU A 201 -2.95 25.19 3.32
CA LEU A 201 -2.71 24.87 1.92
C LEU A 201 -3.79 25.34 0.94
N GLU A 202 -4.93 25.82 1.45
CA GLU A 202 -6.13 26.18 0.67
C GLU A 202 -6.68 25.04 -0.21
N VAL A 203 -6.28 23.80 0.09
CA VAL A 203 -6.74 22.57 -0.58
C VAL A 203 -7.07 21.51 0.46
N HIS A 204 -7.87 20.53 0.06
CA HIS A 204 -8.31 19.48 0.96
C HIS A 204 -7.51 18.17 0.78
N PRO A 205 -6.99 17.61 1.89
CA PRO A 205 -6.33 16.32 1.85
C PRO A 205 -7.34 15.17 1.81
N ARG A 206 -6.83 13.95 1.62
CA ARG A 206 -7.52 12.72 2.03
C ARG A 206 -6.88 12.19 3.32
N LEU A 207 -7.70 11.78 4.28
CA LEU A 207 -7.24 11.17 5.53
C LEU A 207 -7.50 9.66 5.47
N ASP A 208 -6.56 8.86 5.96
CA ASP A 208 -6.85 7.46 6.24
C ASP A 208 -6.62 7.17 7.72
N CYS A 209 -7.55 6.41 8.29
CA CYS A 209 -7.54 5.95 9.67
C CYS A 209 -7.54 4.41 9.71
N ILE A 210 -6.98 3.87 10.78
CA ILE A 210 -7.09 2.45 11.15
C ILE A 210 -7.99 2.29 12.37
N TYR A 211 -8.48 1.07 12.61
CA TYR A 211 -9.23 0.74 13.82
C TYR A 211 -8.42 -0.17 14.72
N ASP A 212 -8.13 0.32 15.93
CA ASP A 212 -7.44 -0.42 16.97
C ASP A 212 -8.39 -1.40 17.66
N LYS A 213 -8.08 -2.70 17.59
CA LYS A 213 -8.96 -3.74 18.16
C LYS A 213 -8.86 -3.87 19.69
N VAL A 214 -7.78 -3.36 20.29
CA VAL A 214 -7.51 -3.49 21.74
C VAL A 214 -8.23 -2.38 22.49
N PHE A 215 -8.04 -1.13 22.06
CA PHE A 215 -8.69 0.05 22.64
C PHE A 215 -10.06 0.35 22.03
N LYS A 216 -10.39 -0.25 20.87
CA LYS A 216 -11.64 0.00 20.13
C LYS A 216 -11.77 1.44 19.65
N GLU A 217 -10.66 1.99 19.19
CA GLU A 217 -10.51 3.41 18.82
C GLU A 217 -10.05 3.54 17.36
N HIS A 218 -10.41 4.66 16.72
CA HIS A 218 -9.89 4.99 15.40
C HIS A 218 -8.61 5.80 15.54
N LEU A 219 -7.55 5.38 14.85
CA LEU A 219 -6.25 6.06 14.88
C LEU A 219 -5.99 6.72 13.53
N LEU A 220 -5.60 7.99 13.54
CA LEU A 220 -5.12 8.68 12.33
C LEU A 220 -3.85 7.98 11.83
N TRP A 221 -3.86 7.57 10.56
CA TRP A 221 -2.80 6.74 9.99
C TRP A 221 -2.06 7.41 8.84
N GLN A 222 -2.77 7.93 7.84
CA GLN A 222 -2.15 8.59 6.69
C GLN A 222 -2.82 9.92 6.38
N VAL A 223 -2.01 10.85 5.87
CA VAL A 223 -2.49 12.05 5.20
C VAL A 223 -1.97 12.03 3.77
N LYS A 224 -2.88 12.25 2.84
CA LYS A 224 -2.64 12.21 1.40
C LYS A 224 -2.91 13.57 0.81
N LEU A 225 -1.87 14.16 0.21
CA LEU A 225 -1.96 15.39 -0.56
C LEU A 225 -1.97 15.04 -2.04
N CYS A 226 -2.81 15.72 -2.82
CA CYS A 226 -2.94 15.49 -4.24
C CYS A 226 -2.28 16.60 -5.03
N PHE A 227 -1.70 16.22 -6.16
CA PHE A 227 -0.95 17.11 -7.03
C PHE A 227 -1.39 16.91 -8.48
N SER A 228 -1.38 18.01 -9.23
CA SER A 228 -1.38 17.93 -10.69
C SER A 228 -0.12 17.21 -11.17
N LYS A 229 -0.08 16.84 -12.46
CA LYS A 229 1.12 16.25 -13.07
C LYS A 229 2.34 17.17 -12.93
N ASP A 230 2.14 18.48 -12.98
CA ASP A 230 3.22 19.46 -12.80
C ASP A 230 3.59 19.70 -11.32
N LEU A 231 3.22 18.80 -10.40
CA LEU A 231 3.49 18.88 -8.96
C LEU A 231 2.95 20.15 -8.29
N LYS A 232 1.84 20.70 -8.79
CA LYS A 232 1.09 21.75 -8.08
C LYS A 232 0.08 21.09 -7.16
N VAL A 233 0.05 21.51 -5.90
CA VAL A 233 -0.93 21.00 -4.94
C VAL A 233 -2.35 21.36 -5.40
N ILE A 234 -3.26 20.40 -5.31
CA ILE A 234 -4.67 20.51 -5.71
C ILE A 234 -5.56 19.79 -4.69
N ASP A 235 -6.86 20.07 -4.71
CA ASP A 235 -7.83 19.25 -3.98
C ASP A 235 -7.75 17.78 -4.40
N CYS A 236 -7.76 16.89 -3.42
CA CYS A 236 -7.91 15.47 -3.71
C CYS A 236 -9.32 15.18 -4.27
N PRO A 237 -9.43 14.49 -5.43
CA PRO A 237 -10.73 14.15 -5.99
C PRO A 237 -11.59 13.35 -5.01
N SER A 238 -12.86 13.75 -4.89
CA SER A 238 -13.82 13.04 -4.07
C SER A 238 -14.21 11.73 -4.75
N SER A 239 -14.19 10.62 -4.00
CA SER A 239 -14.80 9.36 -4.47
C SER A 239 -16.31 9.56 -4.63
N PRO A 240 -16.98 8.90 -5.60
CA PRO A 240 -18.44 8.94 -5.75
C PRO A 240 -19.24 8.52 -4.51
N GLU A 241 -18.59 7.92 -3.50
CA GLU A 241 -19.20 7.54 -2.22
C GLU A 241 -18.92 8.53 -1.06
N ASN A 242 -19.02 9.85 -1.25
CA ASN A 242 -19.07 10.87 -0.17
C ASN A 242 -18.12 10.67 1.04
N TYR A 243 -16.92 10.12 0.83
CA TYR A 243 -15.87 10.06 1.82
C TYR A 243 -15.08 11.36 1.79
N HIS A 244 -15.69 12.46 2.23
CA HIS A 244 -15.03 13.78 2.29
C HIS A 244 -13.67 13.74 2.99
N PHE A 245 -13.49 12.81 3.92
CA PHE A 245 -12.28 12.64 4.71
C PHE A 245 -11.47 11.37 4.39
N GLY A 246 -11.79 10.59 3.35
CA GLY A 246 -11.16 9.29 3.11
C GLY A 246 -11.65 8.18 4.06
N SER A 247 -10.79 7.30 4.59
CA SER A 247 -11.24 6.16 5.43
C SER A 247 -11.57 6.52 6.88
N CYS A 248 -11.32 7.77 7.30
CA CYS A 248 -11.60 8.22 8.65
C CYS A 248 -13.10 8.38 8.92
N PRO A 249 -13.61 7.97 10.10
CA PRO A 249 -15.02 8.07 10.42
C PRO A 249 -15.45 9.53 10.65
N ILE A 250 -16.63 9.89 10.15
CA ILE A 250 -17.15 11.27 10.24
C ILE A 250 -17.60 11.60 11.68
N THR A 251 -18.24 10.66 12.37
CA THR A 251 -18.94 10.90 13.65
C THR A 251 -18.28 10.21 14.83
N LYS A 252 -17.08 9.66 14.66
CA LYS A 252 -16.36 8.95 15.72
C LYS A 252 -15.06 9.68 16.05
N PRO A 253 -14.62 9.64 17.32
CA PRO A 253 -13.36 10.23 17.72
C PRO A 253 -12.20 9.55 16.99
N ILE A 254 -11.24 10.36 16.54
CA ILE A 254 -9.99 9.95 15.93
C ILE A 254 -8.86 10.34 16.87
N TYR A 255 -8.07 9.35 17.28
CA TYR A 255 -6.89 9.56 18.08
C TYR A 255 -5.67 9.72 17.18
N PHE A 256 -4.80 10.65 17.54
CA PHE A 256 -3.50 10.84 16.93
C PHE A 256 -2.46 10.39 17.96
N PRO A 257 -2.10 9.09 18.02
CA PRO A 257 -1.45 8.55 19.21
C PRO A 257 0.04 8.89 19.29
N THR A 258 0.59 8.99 20.50
CA THR A 258 2.05 8.94 20.70
C THR A 258 2.58 7.51 20.51
N ARG A 259 3.90 7.33 20.46
CA ARG A 259 4.56 6.00 20.42
C ARG A 259 4.09 5.07 21.55
N ASP A 260 3.76 5.64 22.71
CA ASP A 260 3.42 4.90 23.93
C ASP A 260 2.23 3.95 23.73
N ILE A 261 1.38 4.18 22.71
CA ILE A 261 0.29 3.28 22.36
C ILE A 261 0.77 1.84 22.12
N ILE A 262 1.96 1.67 21.54
CA ILE A 262 2.53 0.34 21.23
C ILE A 262 2.82 -0.41 22.54
N ASN A 263 3.47 0.25 23.50
CA ASN A 263 3.79 -0.33 24.80
C ASN A 263 2.52 -0.56 25.63
N LEU A 264 1.58 0.38 25.62
CA LEU A 264 0.30 0.24 26.32
C LEU A 264 -0.50 -0.94 25.76
N LYS A 265 -0.55 -1.14 24.44
CA LYS A 265 -1.19 -2.33 23.84
C LYS A 265 -0.56 -3.62 24.34
N LYS A 266 0.77 -3.70 24.42
CA LYS A 266 1.48 -4.89 24.94
C LYS A 266 1.08 -5.19 26.37
N ILE A 267 1.02 -4.17 27.23
CA ILE A 267 0.56 -4.29 28.63
C ILE A 267 -0.90 -4.76 28.70
N VAL A 268 -1.80 -4.13 27.94
CA VAL A 268 -3.22 -4.46 27.95
C VAL A 268 -3.45 -5.88 27.45
N ARG A 269 -2.79 -6.30 26.37
CA ARG A 269 -2.83 -7.68 25.86
C ARG A 269 -2.40 -8.68 26.91
N HIS A 270 -1.27 -8.42 27.57
CA HIS A 270 -0.77 -9.31 28.62
C HIS A 270 -1.79 -9.45 29.76
N ARG A 271 -2.38 -8.34 30.23
CA ARG A 271 -3.44 -8.37 31.24
C ARG A 271 -4.69 -9.13 30.79
N LEU A 272 -5.13 -8.94 29.54
CA LEU A 272 -6.27 -9.67 28.98
C LEU A 272 -6.00 -11.19 28.96
N THR A 273 -4.79 -11.60 28.57
CA THR A 273 -4.37 -13.00 28.59
C THR A 273 -4.36 -13.57 30.01
N LEU A 274 -3.80 -12.85 30.98
CA LEU A 274 -3.80 -13.27 32.39
C LEU A 274 -5.22 -13.44 32.94
N ASN A 275 -6.11 -12.48 32.68
CA ASN A 275 -7.50 -12.54 33.11
C ASN A 275 -8.25 -13.73 32.47
N PHE A 276 -8.00 -14.01 31.19
CA PHE A 276 -8.60 -15.16 30.51
C PHE A 276 -8.11 -16.49 31.09
N LEU A 277 -6.82 -16.61 31.38
CA LEU A 277 -6.25 -17.78 32.04
C LEU A 277 -6.87 -17.96 33.43
N GLN A 278 -6.94 -16.91 34.24
CA GLN A 278 -7.55 -16.98 35.57
C GLN A 278 -9.01 -17.44 35.51
N ALA A 279 -9.83 -16.86 34.63
CA ALA A 279 -11.23 -17.25 34.45
C ALA A 279 -11.37 -18.72 34.00
N SER A 280 -10.43 -19.23 33.19
CA SER A 280 -10.40 -20.63 32.76
C SER A 280 -10.04 -21.57 33.91
N LEU A 281 -9.08 -21.19 34.77
CA LEU A 281 -8.75 -21.94 35.98
C LEU A 281 -9.93 -21.99 36.96
N ASP A 282 -10.60 -20.86 37.16
CA ASP A 282 -11.77 -20.77 38.04
C ASP A 282 -12.91 -21.68 37.55
N LEU A 283 -13.15 -21.72 36.23
CA LEU A 283 -14.12 -22.62 35.62
C LEU A 283 -13.74 -24.10 35.82
N LEU A 284 -12.48 -24.47 35.58
CA LEU A 284 -12.00 -25.84 35.80
C LEU A 284 -12.16 -26.28 37.25
N ASN A 285 -11.83 -25.40 38.21
CA ASN A 285 -12.00 -25.67 39.65
C ASN A 285 -13.48 -25.80 40.04
N SER A 286 -14.39 -25.09 39.37
CA SER A 286 -15.83 -25.24 39.62
C SER A 286 -16.39 -26.55 39.06
N MET A 287 -15.80 -27.09 37.98
CA MET A 287 -16.21 -28.36 37.37
C MET A 287 -15.66 -29.59 38.10
N SER A 288 -14.54 -29.47 38.82
CA SER A 288 -13.98 -30.56 39.63
C SER A 288 -14.62 -30.72 41.01
N LEU A 289 -15.54 -29.83 41.37
CA LEU A 289 -16.33 -29.85 42.62
C LEU A 289 -17.75 -30.42 42.42
N ILE A 290 -18.06 -30.97 41.24
CA ILE A 290 -19.31 -31.66 40.89
C ILE A 290 -19.00 -33.14 40.66
#